data_AF-A0A7C5L0B2-F1
#
_entry.id   AF-A0A7C5L0B2-F1
#
_cell.length_a   1.000
_cell.length_b   1.000
_cell.length_c   1.000
_cell.angle_alpha   90.00
_cell.angle_beta   90.00
_cell.angle_gamma   90.00
#
_symmetry.space_group_name_H-M   'P 1'
#
loop_
_entity.id
_entity.type
_entity.pdbx_description
1 polymer ?
#
loop_
_entity_poly.entity_id
_entity_poly.type
_entity_poly.pdbx_seq_one_letter_code
_entity_poly.pdbx_strand_id
1 'polypeptide(L)'
;VDEMPRFPGCEDVQDKKERENCAFDKMLKFIYTNIKYPKSAQEAGIQGTVVVSFVIEKDGSISDLKVVRSISPDCDEEVLRVVKMMPNWIPGKQDGEPVRVQFNLPVRFALQAPQKDKG
;
A
#
# COMPACT_ATOMS: atom_id res chain seq x y z
N VAL A 1 6.37 8.62 16.38
CA VAL A 1 5.47 7.52 16.77
C VAL A 1 6.31 6.36 17.18
N ASP A 2 6.05 5.79 18.35
CA ASP A 2 6.83 4.69 18.93
C ASP A 2 6.41 3.34 18.34
N GLU A 3 5.14 3.26 17.91
CA GLU A 3 4.60 2.15 17.13
C GLU A 3 4.01 2.71 15.83
N MET A 4 4.50 2.20 14.70
CA MET A 4 3.93 2.52 13.39
C MET A 4 2.58 1.81 13.22
N PRO A 5 1.65 2.37 12.42
CA PRO A 5 0.43 1.68 12.05
C PRO A 5 0.73 0.33 11.40
N ARG A 6 -0.12 -0.66 11.65
CA ARG A 6 0.05 -2.02 11.12
C ARG A 6 -1.18 -2.45 10.34
N PHE A 7 -0.95 -3.10 9.22
CA PHE A 7 -2.02 -3.80 8.49
C PHE A 7 -2.53 -4.98 9.34
N PRO A 8 -3.84 -5.25 9.36
CA PRO A 8 -4.41 -6.26 10.25
C PRO A 8 -4.08 -7.70 9.86
N GLY A 9 -4.24 -8.61 10.83
CA GLY A 9 -4.15 -10.06 10.64
C GLY A 9 -2.88 -10.69 11.20
N CYS A 10 -2.22 -10.02 12.14
CA CYS A 10 -1.01 -10.46 12.82
C CYS A 10 -1.03 -10.11 14.32
N GLU A 11 -2.22 -9.90 14.91
CA GLU A 11 -2.38 -9.42 16.28
C GLU A 11 -1.88 -10.42 17.33
N ASP A 12 -1.98 -11.72 17.02
CA ASP A 12 -1.56 -12.82 17.89
C ASP A 12 -0.05 -13.07 17.90
N VAL A 13 0.72 -12.38 17.03
CA VAL A 13 2.18 -12.50 17.00
C VAL A 13 2.77 -11.75 18.20
N GLN A 14 3.42 -12.49 19.11
CA GLN A 14 3.94 -11.94 20.36
C GLN A 14 5.20 -11.10 20.17
N ASP A 15 6.12 -11.58 19.33
CA ASP A 15 7.33 -10.82 19.05
C ASP A 15 6.99 -9.58 18.22
N LYS A 16 7.42 -8.41 18.72
CA LYS A 16 7.09 -7.11 18.11
C LYS A 16 7.61 -7.03 16.68
N LYS A 17 8.83 -7.49 16.42
CA LYS A 17 9.48 -7.39 15.12
C LYS A 17 8.85 -8.36 14.12
N GLU A 18 8.55 -9.59 14.54
CA GLU A 18 7.81 -10.55 13.71
C GLU A 18 6.41 -10.04 13.35
N ARG A 19 5.73 -9.39 14.31
CA ARG A 19 4.42 -8.78 14.09
C ARG A 19 4.46 -7.66 13.07
N GLU A 20 5.49 -6.81 13.12
CA GLU A 20 5.72 -5.73 12.15
C GLU A 20 5.99 -6.29 10.75
N ASN A 21 6.87 -7.28 10.64
CA ASN A 21 7.16 -7.95 9.37
C ASN A 21 5.91 -8.62 8.78
N CYS A 22 5.15 -9.35 9.60
CA CYS A 22 3.90 -9.99 9.20
C CYS A 22 2.89 -8.96 8.67
N ALA A 23 2.72 -7.83 9.37
CA ALA A 23 1.80 -6.78 8.95
C ALA A 23 2.23 -6.17 7.59
N PHE A 24 3.53 -5.93 7.41
CA PHE A 24 4.06 -5.46 6.14
C PHE A 24 3.81 -6.45 5.00
N ASP A 25 4.05 -7.74 5.23
CA ASP A 25 3.82 -8.80 4.25
C ASP A 25 2.33 -8.92 3.87
N LYS A 26 1.42 -8.78 4.84
CA LYS A 26 -0.03 -8.77 4.60
C LYS A 26 -0.45 -7.58 3.75
N MET A 27 0.09 -6.38 4.02
CA MET A 27 -0.17 -5.19 3.21
C MET A 27 0.32 -5.39 1.76
N LEU A 28 1.55 -5.86 1.58
CA LEU A 28 2.11 -6.13 0.26
C LEU A 28 1.28 -7.17 -0.49
N LYS A 29 0.94 -8.28 0.17
CA LYS A 29 0.07 -9.31 -0.41
C LYS A 29 -1.28 -8.73 -0.82
N PHE A 30 -1.89 -7.90 0.02
CA PHE A 30 -3.16 -7.24 -0.30
C PHE A 30 -3.02 -6.39 -1.56
N ILE A 31 -1.98 -5.56 -1.65
CA ILE A 31 -1.73 -4.72 -2.82
C ILE A 31 -1.55 -5.58 -4.07
N TYR A 32 -0.62 -6.55 -4.05
CA TYR A 32 -0.35 -7.41 -5.22
C TYR A 32 -1.56 -8.23 -5.68
N THR A 33 -2.43 -8.62 -4.75
CA THR A 33 -3.64 -9.38 -5.10
C THR A 33 -4.72 -8.50 -5.73
N ASN A 34 -4.75 -7.20 -5.40
CA ASN A 34 -5.83 -6.30 -5.81
C ASN A 34 -5.44 -5.33 -6.92
N ILE A 35 -4.15 -5.04 -7.09
CA ILE A 35 -3.63 -4.09 -8.08
C ILE A 35 -3.71 -4.69 -9.48
N LYS A 36 -4.16 -3.88 -10.43
CA LYS A 36 -4.29 -4.23 -11.85
C LYS A 36 -3.52 -3.22 -12.66
N TYR A 37 -2.54 -3.64 -13.45
CA TYR A 37 -1.88 -2.73 -14.38
C TYR A 37 -2.88 -2.27 -15.46
N PRO A 38 -3.25 -0.97 -15.55
CA PRO A 38 -4.21 -0.52 -16.55
C PRO A 38 -3.76 -0.86 -17.98
N LYS A 39 -4.67 -1.38 -18.82
CA LYS A 39 -4.35 -1.80 -20.19
C LYS A 39 -3.84 -0.64 -21.04
N SER A 40 -4.47 0.53 -20.94
CA SER A 40 -4.04 1.78 -21.56
C SER A 40 -2.59 2.13 -21.24
N ALA A 41 -2.20 2.02 -19.97
CA ALA A 41 -0.83 2.27 -19.54
C ALA A 41 0.14 1.20 -20.08
N GLN A 42 -0.29 -0.06 -20.17
CA GLN A 42 0.52 -1.13 -20.77
C GLN A 42 0.75 -0.92 -22.26
N GLU A 43 -0.32 -0.63 -23.01
CA GLU A 43 -0.30 -0.39 -24.47
C GLU A 43 0.53 0.86 -24.82
N ALA A 44 0.48 1.89 -23.98
CA ALA A 44 1.28 3.10 -24.12
C ALA A 44 2.74 2.95 -23.62
N GLY A 45 3.13 1.77 -23.11
CA GLY A 45 4.48 1.53 -22.59
C GLY A 45 4.82 2.28 -21.31
N ILE A 46 3.83 2.78 -20.58
CA ILE A 46 4.01 3.62 -19.39
C ILE A 46 4.41 2.76 -18.21
N GLN A 47 5.61 2.96 -17.68
CA GLN A 47 6.15 2.29 -16.50
C GLN A 47 6.63 3.31 -15.47
N GLY A 48 6.74 2.87 -14.22
CA GLY A 48 7.34 3.68 -13.17
C GLY A 48 6.77 3.38 -11.80
N THR A 49 6.83 4.37 -10.92
CA THR A 49 6.33 4.24 -9.54
C THR A 49 5.37 5.37 -9.26
N VAL A 50 4.11 5.00 -9.03
CA VAL A 50 3.12 5.89 -8.41
C VAL A 50 3.40 5.92 -6.93
N VAL A 51 3.39 7.10 -6.32
CA VAL A 51 3.48 7.25 -4.87
C VAL A 51 2.22 7.95 -4.40
N VAL A 52 1.51 7.32 -3.48
CA VAL A 52 0.36 7.91 -2.80
C VAL A 52 0.70 8.20 -1.34
N SER A 53 0.10 9.25 -0.81
CA SER A 53 0.20 9.65 0.60
C SER A 53 -1.20 9.61 1.20
N PHE A 54 -1.32 9.12 2.42
CA PHE A 54 -2.58 9.07 3.15
C PHE A 54 -2.32 9.10 4.65
N VAL A 55 -3.35 9.36 5.44
CA VAL A 55 -3.28 9.34 6.90
C VAL A 55 -4.01 8.11 7.40
N ILE A 56 -3.37 7.35 8.30
CA ILE A 56 -4.03 6.40 9.16
C ILE A 56 -4.52 7.15 10.39
N GLU A 57 -5.83 7.16 10.59
CA GLU A 57 -6.49 7.80 11.71
C GLU A 57 -6.34 6.99 13.00
N LYS A 58 -6.72 7.61 14.14
CA LYS A 58 -6.65 6.98 15.46
C LYS A 58 -7.58 5.76 15.60
N ASP A 59 -8.60 5.67 14.76
CA ASP A 59 -9.53 4.54 14.69
C ASP A 59 -9.12 3.49 13.63
N GLY A 60 -7.99 3.70 12.95
CA GLY A 60 -7.49 2.82 11.90
C GLY A 60 -8.05 3.11 10.51
N SER A 61 -8.98 4.05 10.36
CA SER A 61 -9.50 4.43 9.04
C SER A 61 -8.46 5.20 8.23
N ILE A 62 -8.64 5.22 6.90
CA ILE A 62 -7.77 5.95 5.97
C ILE A 62 -8.44 7.27 5.60
N SER A 63 -7.69 8.36 5.68
CA SER A 63 -8.11 9.70 5.27
C SER A 63 -7.00 10.41 4.47
N ASP A 64 -7.28 11.63 3.98
CA ASP A 64 -6.31 12.51 3.31
C ASP A 64 -5.52 11.85 2.16
N LEU A 65 -6.15 10.88 1.48
CA LEU A 65 -5.55 10.09 0.40
C LEU A 65 -5.32 10.96 -0.86
N LYS A 66 -4.06 11.06 -1.27
CA LYS A 66 -3.61 11.87 -2.42
C LYS A 66 -2.46 11.21 -3.17
N VAL A 67 -2.37 11.50 -4.46
CA VAL A 67 -1.19 11.14 -5.27
C VAL A 67 -0.12 12.20 -5.07
N VAL A 68 1.10 11.78 -4.72
CA VAL A 68 2.26 12.67 -4.56
C VAL A 68 3.31 12.49 -5.64
N ARG A 69 3.29 11.35 -6.35
CA ARG A 69 4.04 11.12 -7.58
C ARG A 69 3.19 10.34 -8.55
N SER A 70 2.96 10.91 -9.72
CA SER A 70 2.17 10.32 -10.81
C SER A 70 3.08 9.75 -11.90
N ILE A 71 2.59 8.72 -12.59
CA ILE A 71 3.15 8.26 -13.87
C ILE A 71 2.12 8.30 -15.00
N SER A 72 0.83 8.12 -14.68
CA SER A 72 -0.32 8.35 -15.55
C SER A 72 -1.60 8.40 -14.72
N PRO A 73 -2.65 9.10 -15.19
CA PRO A 73 -3.94 9.16 -14.50
C PRO A 73 -4.54 7.77 -14.20
N ASP A 74 -4.49 6.84 -15.16
CA ASP A 74 -5.07 5.50 -14.99
C ASP A 74 -4.34 4.69 -13.90
N CYS A 75 -3.01 4.80 -13.82
CA CYS A 75 -2.22 4.14 -12.77
C CYS A 75 -2.49 4.78 -11.41
N ASP A 76 -2.68 6.09 -11.36
CA ASP A 76 -3.01 6.82 -10.15
C ASP A 76 -4.38 6.39 -9.61
N GLU A 77 -5.40 6.39 -10.45
CA GLU A 77 -6.76 5.95 -10.11
C GLU A 77 -6.80 4.53 -9.56
N GLU A 78 -6.03 3.64 -10.17
CA GLU A 78 -5.94 2.25 -9.75
C GLU A 78 -5.29 2.11 -8.37
N VAL A 79 -4.19 2.83 -8.10
CA VAL A 79 -3.55 2.79 -6.77
C VAL A 79 -4.47 3.39 -5.72
N LEU A 80 -5.15 4.50 -6.03
CA LEU A 80 -6.16 5.10 -5.15
C LEU A 80 -7.30 4.12 -4.85
N ARG A 81 -7.78 3.38 -5.86
CA ARG A 81 -8.82 2.35 -5.69
C ARG A 81 -8.38 1.26 -4.72
N VAL A 82 -7.17 0.72 -4.89
CA VAL A 82 -6.65 -0.34 -4.01
C VAL A 82 -6.45 0.15 -2.58
N VAL A 83 -5.93 1.36 -2.37
CA VAL A 83 -5.78 1.91 -1.01
C VAL A 83 -7.14 2.11 -0.34
N LYS A 84 -8.16 2.59 -1.06
CA LYS A 84 -9.53 2.73 -0.54
C LYS A 84 -10.20 1.41 -0.17
N MET A 85 -9.72 0.28 -0.70
CA MET A 85 -10.22 -1.06 -0.39
C MET A 85 -9.55 -1.69 0.84
N MET A 86 -8.49 -1.08 1.37
CA MET A 86 -7.80 -1.63 2.53
C MET A 86 -8.76 -1.69 3.74
N PRO A 87 -8.63 -2.73 4.59
CA PRO A 87 -9.36 -2.78 5.85
C PRO A 87 -8.87 -1.67 6.80
N ASN A 88 -9.58 -1.46 7.90
CA ASN A 88 -9.09 -0.60 8.97
C ASN A 88 -7.76 -1.15 9.50
N TRP A 89 -6.81 -0.24 9.69
CA TRP A 89 -5.48 -0.52 10.20
C TRP A 89 -5.48 -0.54 11.73
N ILE A 90 -4.44 -1.13 12.29
CA ILE A 90 -4.10 -0.91 13.69
C ILE A 90 -3.41 0.44 13.74
N PRO A 91 -3.92 1.43 14.51
CA PRO A 91 -3.36 2.77 14.52
C PRO A 91 -1.94 2.76 15.09
N GLY A 92 -1.16 3.77 14.67
CA GLY A 92 0.12 4.04 15.30
C GLY A 92 -0.08 4.51 16.74
N LYS A 93 0.94 4.34 17.58
CA LYS A 93 0.93 4.81 18.97
C LYS A 93 2.11 5.69 19.28
N GLN A 94 1.89 6.68 20.14
CA GLN A 94 2.91 7.50 20.78
C GLN A 94 2.58 7.51 22.28
N ASP A 95 3.54 7.14 23.12
CA ASP A 95 3.35 7.08 24.57
C ASP A 95 2.14 6.21 25.00
N GLY A 96 1.88 5.13 24.27
CA GLY A 96 0.76 4.21 24.50
C GLY A 96 -0.58 4.66 23.90
N GLU A 97 -0.70 5.91 23.47
CA GLU A 97 -1.94 6.50 22.94
C GLU A 97 -2.02 6.43 21.41
N PRO A 98 -3.19 6.11 20.82
CA PRO A 98 -3.39 6.14 19.37
C PRO A 98 -3.17 7.53 18.76
N VAL A 99 -2.38 7.60 17.69
CA VAL A 99 -2.05 8.85 16.98
C VAL A 99 -2.28 8.73 15.48
N ARG A 100 -2.56 9.87 14.83
CA ARG A 100 -2.66 9.98 13.37
C ARG A 100 -1.27 9.84 12.77
N VAL A 101 -1.12 9.03 11.73
CA VAL A 101 0.18 8.82 11.07
C VAL A 101 0.04 8.98 9.57
N GLN A 102 0.86 9.86 8.99
CA GLN A 102 0.97 9.99 7.55
C GLN A 102 1.86 8.87 6.99
N PHE A 103 1.37 8.18 5.96
CA PHE A 103 2.05 7.08 5.30
C PHE A 103 2.25 7.41 3.82
N ASN A 104 3.37 6.94 3.24
CA ASN A 104 3.65 7.05 1.81
C ASN A 104 3.85 5.66 1.24
N LEU A 105 3.03 5.29 0.26
CA LEU A 105 3.08 3.98 -0.37
C LEU A 105 3.55 4.11 -1.83
N PRO A 106 4.76 3.63 -2.15
CA PRO A 106 5.21 3.47 -3.53
C PRO A 106 4.65 2.19 -4.15
N VAL A 107 4.01 2.29 -5.31
CA VAL A 107 3.52 1.16 -6.12
C VAL A 107 4.19 1.21 -7.49
N ARG A 108 4.93 0.15 -7.83
CA ARG A 108 5.68 0.06 -9.08
C ARG A 108 4.89 -0.69 -10.15
N PHE A 109 4.65 -0.02 -11.27
CA PHE A 109 4.17 -0.63 -12.50
C PHE A 109 5.34 -0.87 -13.44
N ALA A 110 5.54 -2.12 -13.83
CA ALA A 110 6.58 -2.52 -14.77
C ALA A 110 6.00 -3.55 -15.73
N LEU A 111 6.28 -3.38 -17.01
CA LEU A 111 5.99 -4.43 -17.99
C LEU A 111 6.95 -5.56 -17.69
N GLN A 112 6.43 -6.78 -17.61
CA GLN A 112 7.28 -7.95 -17.64
C GLN A 112 8.00 -7.93 -19.00
N ALA A 113 9.32 -8.16 -19.00
CA ALA A 113 9.98 -8.50 -20.26
C ALA A 113 9.22 -9.69 -20.87
N PRO A 114 9.02 -9.75 -22.19
CA PRO A 114 8.35 -10.89 -22.79
C PRO A 114 9.03 -12.17 -22.30
N GLN A 115 8.28 -12.99 -21.56
CA GLN A 115 8.71 -14.35 -21.26
C GLN A 115 8.94 -14.99 -22.62
N LYS A 116 10.19 -15.28 -22.98
CA LYS A 116 10.46 -16.27 -24.00
C LYS A 116 9.90 -17.56 -23.43
N ASP A 117 8.73 -17.98 -23.92
CA ASP A 117 8.22 -19.32 -23.73
C ASP A 117 9.37 -20.29 -23.99
N LYS A 118 9.80 -20.99 -22.94
CA LYS A 118 10.70 -22.13 -23.09
C LYS A 118 9.83 -23.25 -23.65
N GLY A 119 9.76 -23.32 -24.99
CA GLY A 119 9.35 -24.52 -25.72
C GLY A 119 10.34 -25.66 -25.51
#